data_AF-A0A2S7JGQ1-F1
#
_entry.id   AF-A0A2S7JGQ1-F1
#
_cell.length_a   1.000
_cell.length_b   1.000
_cell.length_c   1.000
_cell.angle_alpha   90.00
_cell.angle_beta   90.00
_cell.angle_gamma   90.00
#
_symmetry.space_group_name_H-M   'P 1'
#
loop_
_entity.id
_entity.type
_entity.pdbx_description
1 polymer ?
#
loop_
_entity_poly.entity_id
_entity_poly.type
_entity_poly.pdbx_seq_one_letter_code
_entity_poly.pdbx_strand_id
1 'polypeptide(L)'
;MTNDNEFLATEYQSIRATAYALAGGLTDLPQRASVYFHLYEDSGGRNVFPLIAAHGALWGAGYFAKGLWAGKWLSLQYGLQPGLRRKRLQALQQFADQFRDINRRVCAEAYSVYHFSKHYGHTAFAAERIPPRLLRVLNQCHASCLAGDAFSVESRRELFDAFFLWEQDTIVAQAVHAAVAQLDWPVAKVLAMRPRITFAYFASGRGLQFRNFVDQEERIRHGRMAYAVAEQAGLDTVAAAIANYGIMPALFLKDSRAHFASQLAAAP
;
A
#
# COMPACT_ATOMS: atom_id res chain seq x y z
N MET A 1 4.46 15.20 32.01
CA MET A 1 5.42 15.37 30.89
C MET A 1 6.19 14.07 30.59
N THR A 2 7.04 13.55 31.49
CA THR A 2 7.78 12.30 31.22
C THR A 2 6.86 11.08 31.12
N ASN A 3 5.94 10.91 32.09
CA ASN A 3 4.98 9.78 32.09
C ASN A 3 3.99 9.83 30.91
N ASP A 4 3.59 11.02 30.44
CA ASP A 4 2.66 11.15 29.31
C ASP A 4 3.34 10.76 27.99
N ASN A 5 4.60 11.15 27.80
CA ASN A 5 5.37 10.76 26.62
C ASN A 5 5.71 9.26 26.62
N GLU A 6 5.98 8.67 27.78
CA GLU A 6 6.17 7.21 27.92
C GLU A 6 4.89 6.44 27.58
N PHE A 7 3.73 6.92 28.05
CA PHE A 7 2.44 6.36 27.67
C PHE A 7 2.20 6.47 26.16
N LEU A 8 2.36 7.66 25.57
CA LEU A 8 2.14 7.87 24.13
C LEU A 8 3.12 7.06 23.26
N ALA A 9 4.36 6.88 23.72
CA ALA A 9 5.32 6.01 23.05
C ALA A 9 4.87 4.54 23.10
N THR A 10 4.35 4.08 24.24
CA THR A 10 3.82 2.73 24.41
C THR A 10 2.62 2.50 23.51
N GLU A 11 1.67 3.44 23.48
CA GLU A 11 0.49 3.38 22.60
C GLU A 11 0.89 3.37 21.12
N TYR A 12 1.85 4.21 20.73
CA TYR A 12 2.35 4.23 19.36
C TYR A 12 2.95 2.87 18.96
N GLN A 13 3.75 2.25 19.84
CA GLN A 13 4.32 0.93 19.57
C GLN A 13 3.25 -0.18 19.56
N SER A 14 2.26 -0.11 20.45
CA SER A 14 1.15 -1.06 20.51
C SER A 14 0.32 -1.05 19.22
N ILE A 15 -0.10 0.14 18.77
CA ILE A 15 -0.80 0.32 17.50
C ILE A 15 0.06 -0.19 16.34
N ARG A 16 1.36 0.11 16.36
CA ARG A 16 2.28 -0.32 15.31
C ARG A 16 2.48 -1.83 15.28
N ALA A 17 2.59 -2.48 16.44
CA ALA A 17 2.65 -3.95 16.52
C ALA A 17 1.39 -4.59 15.94
N THR A 18 0.21 -4.08 16.32
CA THR A 18 -1.08 -4.48 15.76
C THR A 18 -1.09 -4.32 14.24
N ALA A 19 -0.60 -3.18 13.74
CA ALA A 19 -0.56 -2.87 12.32
C ALA A 19 0.30 -3.87 11.52
N TYR A 20 1.46 -4.26 12.05
CA TYR A 20 2.34 -5.24 11.41
C TYR A 20 1.80 -6.67 11.45
N ALA A 21 1.00 -7.02 12.46
CA ALA A 21 0.26 -8.27 12.50
C ALA A 21 -0.88 -8.27 11.47
N LEU A 22 -1.66 -7.19 11.43
CA LEU A 22 -2.73 -6.98 10.46
C LEU A 22 -2.22 -6.98 9.01
N ALA A 23 -1.02 -6.45 8.75
CA ALA A 23 -0.41 -6.47 7.42
C ALA A 23 0.03 -7.87 6.95
N GLY A 24 -0.01 -8.87 7.84
CA GLY A 24 0.30 -10.28 7.55
C GLY A 24 1.75 -10.53 7.13
N GLY A 25 2.00 -11.71 6.58
CA GLY A 25 3.25 -12.10 5.93
C GLY A 25 3.35 -11.61 4.48
N LEU A 26 4.45 -11.91 3.80
CA LEU A 26 4.75 -11.37 2.46
C LEU A 26 3.68 -11.70 1.42
N THR A 27 3.04 -12.87 1.51
CA THR A 27 2.05 -13.35 0.55
C THR A 27 0.62 -12.92 0.85
N ASP A 28 0.36 -12.31 2.02
CA ASP A 28 -0.98 -11.99 2.51
C ASP A 28 -1.52 -10.67 1.92
N LEU A 29 -1.41 -10.52 0.60
CA LEU A 29 -1.85 -9.33 -0.14
C LEU A 29 -3.37 -9.07 -0.01
N PRO A 30 -4.26 -10.09 -0.03
CA PRO A 30 -5.69 -9.87 0.23
C PRO A 30 -5.96 -9.34 1.64
N GLN A 31 -5.22 -9.82 2.64
CA GLN A 31 -5.32 -9.31 4.01
C GLN A 31 -4.83 -7.86 4.10
N ARG A 32 -3.75 -7.48 3.43
CA ARG A 32 -3.36 -6.06 3.35
C ARG A 32 -4.41 -5.20 2.66
N ALA A 33 -5.01 -5.70 1.59
CA ALA A 33 -6.08 -4.99 0.90
C ALA A 33 -7.29 -4.77 1.82
N SER A 34 -7.67 -5.72 2.67
CA SER A 34 -8.75 -5.51 3.65
C SER A 34 -8.39 -4.49 4.73
N VAL A 35 -7.14 -4.47 5.21
CA VAL A 35 -6.67 -3.43 6.16
C VAL A 35 -6.74 -2.04 5.53
N TYR A 36 -6.24 -1.88 4.30
CA TYR A 36 -6.36 -0.62 3.58
C TYR A 36 -7.81 -0.21 3.35
N PHE A 37 -8.68 -1.16 2.97
CA PHE A 37 -10.09 -0.89 2.77
C PHE A 37 -10.77 -0.44 4.07
N HIS A 38 -10.41 -1.06 5.20
CA HIS A 38 -10.88 -0.62 6.51
C HIS A 38 -10.52 0.84 6.79
N LEU A 39 -9.30 1.29 6.51
CA LEU A 39 -8.93 2.70 6.71
C LEU A 39 -9.77 3.67 5.86
N TYR A 40 -10.12 3.26 4.64
CA TYR A 40 -11.02 4.02 3.78
C TYR A 40 -12.43 4.08 4.39
N GLU A 41 -12.99 2.94 4.81
CA GLU A 41 -14.32 2.86 5.41
C GLU A 41 -14.43 3.58 6.75
N ASP A 42 -13.43 3.41 7.63
CA ASP A 42 -13.37 4.04 8.96
C ASP A 42 -13.28 5.57 8.86
N SER A 43 -12.67 6.09 7.79
CA SER A 43 -12.64 7.52 7.50
C SER A 43 -13.96 8.06 6.91
N GLY A 44 -14.96 7.19 6.71
CA GLY A 44 -16.20 7.51 6.00
C GLY A 44 -15.97 7.88 4.54
N GLY A 45 -14.98 7.28 3.89
CA GLY A 45 -14.63 7.51 2.49
C GLY A 45 -13.75 8.75 2.22
N ARG A 46 -13.25 9.41 3.28
CA ARG A 46 -12.41 10.62 3.18
C ARG A 46 -10.97 10.32 2.80
N ASN A 47 -10.40 9.25 3.34
CA ASN A 47 -9.04 8.85 3.07
C ASN A 47 -8.97 7.89 1.87
N VAL A 48 -8.72 8.43 0.68
CA VAL A 48 -8.71 7.68 -0.59
C VAL A 48 -7.39 6.93 -0.83
N PHE A 49 -6.29 7.36 -0.19
CA PHE A 49 -4.98 6.71 -0.35
C PHE A 49 -5.01 5.20 -0.06
N PRO A 50 -5.55 4.74 1.10
CA PRO A 50 -5.69 3.33 1.39
C PRO A 50 -6.50 2.58 0.32
N LEU A 51 -7.62 3.13 -0.15
CA LEU A 51 -8.43 2.46 -1.17
C LEU A 51 -7.60 2.16 -2.44
N ILE A 52 -6.83 3.13 -2.92
CA ILE A 52 -5.94 2.93 -4.08
C ILE A 52 -4.79 1.97 -3.74
N ALA A 53 -4.25 2.02 -2.53
CA ALA A 53 -3.21 1.09 -2.08
C ALA A 53 -3.73 -0.37 -1.99
N ALA A 54 -5.01 -0.58 -1.67
CA ALA A 54 -5.66 -1.88 -1.72
C ALA A 54 -5.66 -2.44 -3.14
N HIS A 55 -6.05 -1.64 -4.14
CA HIS A 55 -5.92 -1.99 -5.55
C HIS A 55 -4.46 -2.28 -5.95
N GLY A 56 -3.51 -1.52 -5.40
CA GLY A 56 -2.07 -1.73 -5.56
C GLY A 56 -1.61 -3.11 -5.07
N ALA A 57 -1.99 -3.50 -3.85
CA ALA A 57 -1.67 -4.80 -3.28
C ALA A 57 -2.22 -5.95 -4.14
N LEU A 58 -3.49 -5.87 -4.54
CA LEU A 58 -4.15 -6.93 -5.33
C LEU A 58 -3.60 -7.02 -6.75
N TRP A 59 -3.35 -5.89 -7.41
CA TRP A 59 -2.67 -5.87 -8.71
C TRP A 59 -1.26 -6.46 -8.61
N GLY A 60 -0.52 -6.11 -7.55
CA GLY A 60 0.81 -6.62 -7.27
C GLY A 60 0.85 -8.15 -7.16
N ALA A 61 -0.18 -8.78 -6.57
CA ALA A 61 -0.29 -10.23 -6.47
C ALA A 61 -0.19 -10.90 -7.85
N GLY A 62 -1.01 -10.43 -8.79
CA GLY A 62 -1.02 -10.94 -10.16
C GLY A 62 0.28 -10.60 -10.92
N TYR A 63 0.81 -9.40 -10.74
CA TYR A 63 2.05 -8.96 -11.37
C TYR A 63 3.24 -9.84 -10.98
N PHE A 64 3.47 -10.07 -9.68
CA PHE A 64 4.59 -10.90 -9.24
C PHE A 64 4.42 -12.37 -9.60
N ALA A 65 3.19 -12.91 -9.55
CA ALA A 65 2.93 -14.29 -9.99
C ALA A 65 3.29 -14.48 -11.47
N LYS A 66 2.86 -13.56 -12.35
CA LYS A 66 3.20 -13.57 -13.78
C LYS A 66 4.69 -13.36 -14.00
N GLY A 67 5.32 -12.44 -13.29
CA GLY A 67 6.75 -12.16 -13.37
C GLY A 67 7.62 -13.35 -12.99
N LEU A 68 7.30 -14.04 -11.90
CA LEU A 68 7.99 -15.26 -11.47
C LEU A 68 7.82 -16.40 -12.48
N TRP A 69 6.62 -16.55 -13.05
CA TRP A 69 6.38 -17.52 -14.11
C TRP A 69 7.21 -17.20 -15.38
N ALA A 70 7.21 -15.95 -15.83
CA ALA A 70 8.03 -15.52 -16.96
C ALA A 70 9.53 -15.72 -16.69
N GLY A 71 9.98 -15.45 -15.46
CA GLY A 71 11.33 -15.74 -15.00
C GLY A 71 11.70 -17.22 -15.08
N LYS A 72 10.78 -18.14 -14.74
CA LYS A 72 10.99 -19.58 -14.91
C LYS A 72 11.27 -19.94 -16.36
N TRP A 73 10.53 -19.37 -17.31
CA TRP A 73 10.76 -19.57 -18.75
C TRP A 73 12.08 -18.96 -19.22
N LEU A 74 12.34 -17.70 -18.87
CA LEU A 74 13.60 -17.03 -19.20
C LEU A 74 14.82 -17.78 -18.63
N SER A 75 14.66 -18.48 -17.52
CA SER A 75 15.74 -19.25 -16.90
C SER A 75 16.15 -20.50 -17.70
N LEU A 76 15.32 -20.97 -18.65
CA LEU A 76 15.60 -22.17 -19.44
C LEU A 76 16.83 -22.02 -20.34
N GLN A 77 17.19 -20.79 -20.71
CA GLN A 77 18.44 -20.49 -21.43
C GLN A 77 19.70 -20.90 -20.65
N TYR A 78 19.59 -21.10 -19.33
CA TYR A 78 20.66 -21.56 -18.45
C TYR A 78 20.59 -23.08 -18.19
N GLY A 79 19.94 -23.87 -19.06
CA GLY A 79 19.76 -25.31 -18.89
C GLY A 79 21.07 -26.08 -18.66
N LEU A 80 22.16 -25.65 -19.29
CA LEU A 80 23.50 -26.23 -19.12
C LEU A 80 24.27 -25.69 -17.90
N GLN A 81 23.72 -24.71 -17.19
CA GLN A 81 24.33 -24.07 -16.03
C GLN A 81 23.35 -24.07 -14.85
N PRO A 82 23.05 -25.24 -14.25
CA PRO A 82 22.01 -25.37 -13.24
C PRO A 82 22.24 -24.50 -12.00
N GLY A 83 23.50 -24.28 -11.61
CA GLY A 83 23.86 -23.36 -10.52
C GLY A 83 23.49 -21.91 -10.84
N LEU A 84 23.82 -21.42 -12.04
CA LEU A 84 23.44 -20.08 -12.50
C LEU A 84 21.92 -19.94 -12.58
N ARG A 85 21.23 -20.94 -13.14
CA ARG A 85 19.77 -20.96 -13.23
C ARG A 85 19.12 -20.79 -11.85
N ARG A 86 19.57 -21.57 -10.86
CA ARG A 86 19.07 -21.50 -9.48
C ARG A 86 19.33 -20.13 -8.86
N LYS A 87 20.54 -19.59 -9.01
CA LYS A 87 20.90 -18.25 -8.52
C LYS A 87 19.99 -17.17 -9.10
N ARG A 88 19.72 -17.18 -10.41
CA ARG A 88 18.86 -16.19 -11.08
C ARG A 88 17.40 -16.27 -10.63
N LEU A 89 16.86 -17.48 -10.48
CA LEU A 89 15.50 -17.68 -9.98
C LEU A 89 15.36 -17.25 -8.52
N GLN A 90 16.36 -17.55 -7.68
CA GLN A 90 16.39 -17.11 -6.29
C GLN A 90 16.45 -15.59 -6.18
N ALA A 91 17.30 -14.93 -6.98
CA ALA A 91 17.38 -13.46 -7.02
C ALA A 91 16.04 -12.82 -7.45
N LEU A 92 15.33 -13.43 -8.41
CA LEU A 92 14.01 -12.95 -8.83
C LEU A 92 12.95 -13.12 -7.74
N GLN A 93 12.98 -14.25 -7.02
CA GLN A 93 12.08 -14.49 -5.89
C GLN A 93 12.34 -13.48 -4.76
N GLN A 94 13.61 -13.28 -4.39
CA GLN A 94 14.02 -12.30 -3.38
C GLN A 94 13.58 -10.88 -3.77
N PHE A 95 13.73 -10.52 -5.04
CA PHE A 95 13.26 -9.24 -5.56
C PHE A 95 11.73 -9.08 -5.40
N ALA A 96 10.94 -10.11 -5.75
CA ALA A 96 9.49 -10.08 -5.55
C ALA A 96 9.11 -9.98 -4.06
N ASP A 97 9.83 -10.68 -3.20
CA ASP A 97 9.62 -10.66 -1.75
C ASP A 97 9.96 -9.30 -1.13
N GLN A 98 11.00 -8.63 -1.60
CA GLN A 98 11.33 -7.25 -1.19
C GLN A 98 10.22 -6.26 -1.55
N PHE A 99 9.61 -6.37 -2.73
CA PHE A 99 8.48 -5.51 -3.09
C PHE A 99 7.22 -5.81 -2.28
N ARG A 100 6.97 -7.08 -1.95
CA ARG A 100 5.90 -7.48 -1.03
C ARG A 100 6.13 -6.90 0.38
N ASP A 101 7.37 -6.90 0.85
CA ASP A 101 7.74 -6.31 2.15
C ASP A 101 7.55 -4.79 2.15
N ILE A 102 7.92 -4.09 1.07
CA ILE A 102 7.62 -2.65 0.92
C ILE A 102 6.12 -2.40 1.09
N ASN A 103 5.28 -3.15 0.37
CA ASN A 103 3.83 -3.02 0.50
C ASN A 103 3.30 -3.35 1.90
N ARG A 104 3.91 -4.33 2.59
CA ARG A 104 3.61 -4.66 3.99
C ARG A 104 3.96 -3.51 4.94
N ARG A 105 5.14 -2.91 4.80
CA ARG A 105 5.58 -1.76 5.59
C ARG A 105 4.67 -0.55 5.37
N VAL A 106 4.36 -0.22 4.12
CA VAL A 106 3.40 0.86 3.81
C VAL A 106 2.06 0.61 4.50
N CYS A 107 1.55 -0.62 4.44
CA CYS A 107 0.25 -0.97 5.05
C CYS A 107 0.27 -0.75 6.57
N ALA A 108 1.29 -1.29 7.23
CA ALA A 108 1.43 -1.18 8.67
C ALA A 108 1.64 0.27 9.12
N GLU A 109 2.51 1.03 8.46
CA GLU A 109 2.78 2.42 8.85
C GLU A 109 1.59 3.34 8.54
N ALA A 110 0.87 3.12 7.42
CA ALA A 110 -0.34 3.88 7.11
C ALA A 110 -1.45 3.65 8.15
N TYR A 111 -1.67 2.39 8.55
CA TYR A 111 -2.58 2.06 9.65
C TYR A 111 -2.14 2.72 10.96
N SER A 112 -0.85 2.64 11.28
CA SER A 112 -0.30 3.19 12.53
C SER A 112 -0.49 4.69 12.63
N VAL A 113 -0.11 5.43 11.59
CA VAL A 113 -0.23 6.89 11.54
C VAL A 113 -1.70 7.32 11.55
N TYR A 114 -2.57 6.62 10.82
CA TYR A 114 -4.00 6.91 10.79
C TYR A 114 -4.65 6.74 12.17
N HIS A 115 -4.50 5.56 12.81
CA HIS A 115 -5.12 5.30 14.11
C HIS A 115 -4.48 6.11 15.24
N PHE A 116 -3.15 6.27 15.25
CA PHE A 116 -2.50 7.08 16.26
C PHE A 116 -2.92 8.55 16.18
N SER A 117 -2.99 9.13 14.98
CA SER A 117 -3.49 10.51 14.82
C SER A 117 -4.96 10.67 15.19
N LYS A 118 -5.79 9.64 14.98
CA LYS A 118 -7.20 9.64 15.38
C LYS A 118 -7.38 9.81 16.90
N HIS A 119 -6.51 9.20 17.70
CA HIS A 119 -6.59 9.25 19.16
C HIS A 119 -5.73 10.36 19.79
N TYR A 120 -4.54 10.62 19.22
CA TYR A 120 -3.50 11.45 19.84
C TYR A 120 -2.97 12.56 18.92
N GLY A 121 -3.63 12.85 17.80
CA GLY A 121 -3.13 13.76 16.76
C GLY A 121 -2.92 15.22 17.18
N HIS A 122 -3.44 15.63 18.34
CA HIS A 122 -3.24 16.97 18.90
C HIS A 122 -2.15 17.04 19.97
N THR A 123 -1.43 15.95 20.21
CA THR A 123 -0.30 15.90 21.17
C THR A 123 1.00 16.39 20.54
N ALA A 124 1.93 16.89 21.36
CA ALA A 124 3.29 17.20 20.91
C ALA A 124 4.01 15.96 20.37
N PHE A 125 3.80 14.80 21.01
CA PHE A 125 4.36 13.53 20.56
C PHE A 125 3.93 13.17 19.13
N ALA A 126 2.66 13.37 18.77
CA ALA A 126 2.21 13.15 17.38
C ALA A 126 2.92 14.07 16.39
N ALA A 127 3.15 15.34 16.74
CA ALA A 127 3.87 16.30 15.91
C ALA A 127 5.36 15.96 15.73
N GLU A 128 5.97 15.24 16.67
CA GLU A 128 7.34 14.72 16.55
C GLU A 128 7.45 13.48 15.65
N ARG A 129 6.36 12.71 15.51
CA ARG A 129 6.36 11.42 14.77
C ARG A 129 5.78 11.51 13.37
N ILE A 130 4.78 12.37 13.17
CA ILE A 130 4.02 12.47 11.93
C ILE A 130 4.36 13.82 11.27
N PRO A 131 4.76 13.86 9.98
CA PRO A 131 5.09 15.11 9.33
C PRO A 131 3.96 16.14 9.44
N PRO A 132 4.26 17.43 9.68
CA PRO A 132 3.24 18.44 9.98
C PRO A 132 2.10 18.52 8.95
N ARG A 133 2.44 18.39 7.65
CA ARG A 133 1.44 18.40 6.58
C ARG A 133 0.48 17.22 6.71
N LEU A 134 0.99 16.00 6.90
CA LEU A 134 0.20 14.79 7.02
C LEU A 134 -0.66 14.81 8.29
N LEU A 135 -0.07 15.20 9.43
CA LEU A 135 -0.79 15.29 10.69
C LEU A 135 -1.97 16.27 10.62
N ARG A 136 -1.78 17.45 10.02
CA ARG A 136 -2.86 18.44 9.86
C ARG A 136 -4.04 17.88 9.07
N VAL A 137 -3.79 17.31 7.89
CA VAL A 137 -4.88 16.82 7.03
C VAL A 137 -5.55 15.56 7.60
N LEU A 138 -4.82 14.74 8.36
CA LEU A 138 -5.40 13.64 9.14
C LEU A 138 -6.34 14.15 10.23
N ASN A 139 -5.91 15.13 11.02
CA ASN A 139 -6.76 15.71 12.06
C ASN A 139 -8.03 16.35 11.45
N GLN A 140 -7.92 17.01 10.29
CA GLN A 140 -9.08 17.52 9.55
C GLN A 140 -10.02 16.39 9.08
N CYS A 141 -9.46 15.29 8.57
CA CYS A 141 -10.20 14.11 8.18
C CYS A 141 -10.97 13.50 9.36
N HIS A 142 -10.30 13.30 10.51
CA HIS A 142 -10.89 12.73 11.72
C HIS A 142 -11.99 13.62 12.28
N ALA A 143 -11.76 14.93 12.37
CA ALA A 143 -12.76 15.89 12.84
C ALA A 143 -14.01 15.91 11.94
N SER A 144 -13.80 15.96 10.62
CA SER A 144 -14.90 15.91 9.63
C SER A 144 -15.67 14.59 9.72
N CYS A 145 -14.98 13.46 9.92
CA CYS A 145 -15.61 12.15 10.08
C CYS A 145 -16.45 12.07 11.36
N LEU A 146 -15.95 12.59 12.47
CA LEU A 146 -16.67 12.61 13.75
C LEU A 146 -17.92 13.49 13.68
N ALA A 147 -17.82 14.66 13.02
CA ALA A 147 -18.93 15.58 12.86
C ALA A 147 -19.96 15.16 11.79
N GLY A 148 -19.61 14.20 10.92
CA GLY A 148 -20.44 13.85 9.76
C GLY A 148 -20.41 14.89 8.64
N ASP A 149 -19.45 15.82 8.67
CA ASP A 149 -19.36 16.93 7.73
C ASP A 149 -18.90 16.48 6.34
N ALA A 150 -19.29 17.23 5.32
CA ALA A 150 -18.76 17.04 3.97
C ALA A 150 -17.22 17.19 3.95
N PHE A 151 -16.57 16.39 3.12
CA PHE A 151 -15.12 16.46 2.90
C PHE A 151 -14.87 16.57 1.40
N SER A 152 -14.43 17.75 0.95
CA SER A 152 -14.40 18.08 -0.47
C SER A 152 -13.38 17.24 -1.25
N VAL A 153 -13.52 17.23 -2.58
CA VAL A 153 -12.56 16.57 -3.48
C VAL A 153 -11.15 17.15 -3.31
N GLU A 154 -11.04 18.45 -3.04
CA GLU A 154 -9.79 19.15 -2.77
C GLU A 154 -9.16 18.65 -1.47
N SER A 155 -9.95 18.54 -0.39
CA SER A 155 -9.47 18.00 0.89
C SER A 155 -9.05 16.54 0.78
N ARG A 156 -9.81 15.70 0.06
CA ARG A 156 -9.42 14.31 -0.23
C ARG A 156 -8.12 14.23 -1.02
N ARG A 157 -7.93 15.13 -1.99
CA ARG A 157 -6.71 15.19 -2.80
C ARG A 157 -5.52 15.61 -1.97
N GLU A 158 -5.71 16.59 -1.10
CA GLU A 158 -4.66 17.07 -0.20
C GLU A 158 -4.23 15.97 0.78
N LEU A 159 -5.19 15.24 1.34
CA LEU A 159 -4.96 14.08 2.21
C LEU A 159 -4.24 12.95 1.45
N PHE A 160 -4.72 12.62 0.25
CA PHE A 160 -4.08 11.63 -0.62
C PHE A 160 -2.62 11.99 -0.89
N ASP A 161 -2.36 13.23 -1.35
CA ASP A 161 -1.01 13.70 -1.65
C ASP A 161 -0.11 13.71 -0.39
N ALA A 162 -0.64 14.09 0.77
CA ALA A 162 0.14 14.11 2.00
C ALA A 162 0.57 12.70 2.41
N PHE A 163 -0.34 11.71 2.37
CA PHE A 163 -0.01 10.31 2.64
C PHE A 163 0.97 9.77 1.60
N PHE A 164 0.65 9.98 0.32
CA PHE A 164 1.40 9.42 -0.78
C PHE A 164 2.82 9.99 -0.88
N LEU A 165 3.03 11.29 -0.64
CA LEU A 165 4.39 11.82 -0.62
C LEU A 165 5.17 11.33 0.59
N TRP A 166 4.54 11.28 1.76
CA TRP A 166 5.18 10.75 2.97
C TRP A 166 5.63 9.30 2.81
N GLU A 167 4.80 8.39 2.29
CA GLU A 167 5.21 6.99 2.09
C GLU A 167 6.31 6.86 1.02
N GLN A 168 6.28 7.69 -0.03
CA GLN A 168 7.35 7.71 -1.03
C GLN A 168 8.69 8.08 -0.42
N ASP A 169 8.72 9.12 0.42
CA ASP A 169 9.95 9.64 1.02
C ASP A 169 10.49 8.77 2.16
N THR A 170 9.61 8.17 2.96
CA THR A 170 10.02 7.47 4.19
C THR A 170 10.16 5.95 4.04
N ILE A 171 9.47 5.35 3.07
CA ILE A 171 9.42 3.89 2.92
C ILE A 171 9.83 3.46 1.52
N VAL A 172 9.15 3.97 0.49
CA VAL A 172 9.17 3.34 -0.84
C VAL A 172 10.45 3.66 -1.61
N ALA A 173 10.87 4.93 -1.70
CA ALA A 173 11.95 5.32 -2.60
C ALA A 173 13.24 4.55 -2.30
N GLN A 174 13.75 4.63 -1.06
CA GLN A 174 14.99 3.96 -0.69
C GLN A 174 14.89 2.42 -0.81
N ALA A 175 13.75 1.84 -0.42
CA ALA A 175 13.58 0.39 -0.45
C ALA A 175 13.50 -0.16 -1.89
N VAL A 176 12.84 0.56 -2.81
CA VAL A 176 12.81 0.21 -4.23
C VAL A 176 14.22 0.26 -4.82
N HIS A 177 14.98 1.33 -4.55
CA HIS A 177 16.38 1.43 -4.99
C HIS A 177 17.23 0.26 -4.49
N ALA A 178 17.10 -0.08 -3.20
CA ALA A 178 17.84 -1.20 -2.60
C ALA A 178 17.46 -2.55 -3.20
N ALA A 179 16.18 -2.81 -3.44
CA ALA A 179 15.70 -4.06 -4.04
C ALA A 179 16.20 -4.22 -5.48
N VAL A 180 16.16 -3.15 -6.26
CA VAL A 180 16.63 -3.15 -7.65
C VAL A 180 18.14 -3.33 -7.74
N ALA A 181 18.91 -2.75 -6.82
CA ALA A 181 20.36 -2.96 -6.77
C ALA A 181 20.72 -4.44 -6.58
N GLN A 182 19.96 -5.17 -5.75
CA GLN A 182 20.21 -6.57 -5.42
C GLN A 182 19.79 -7.57 -6.51
N LEU A 183 18.89 -7.19 -7.43
CA LEU A 183 18.49 -8.06 -8.53
C LEU A 183 19.64 -8.22 -9.54
N ASP A 184 20.51 -9.18 -9.30
CA ASP A 184 21.50 -9.64 -10.26
C ASP A 184 20.79 -10.52 -11.29
N TRP A 185 20.13 -9.89 -12.28
CA TRP A 185 19.68 -10.47 -13.56
C TRP A 185 19.23 -9.33 -14.51
N PRO A 186 20.09 -8.84 -15.42
CA PRO A 186 19.83 -7.62 -16.19
C PRO A 186 18.51 -7.63 -16.99
N VAL A 187 18.23 -8.72 -17.71
CA VAL A 187 17.00 -8.85 -18.52
C VAL A 187 15.75 -8.83 -17.64
N ALA A 188 15.74 -9.62 -16.56
CA ALA A 188 14.62 -9.63 -15.63
C ALA A 188 14.44 -8.27 -14.94
N LYS A 189 15.54 -7.59 -14.59
CA LYS A 189 15.51 -6.24 -14.02
C LYS A 189 14.84 -5.24 -14.95
N VAL A 190 15.23 -5.19 -16.22
CA VAL A 190 14.64 -4.27 -17.20
C VAL A 190 13.12 -4.49 -17.34
N LEU A 191 12.69 -5.76 -17.42
CA LEU A 191 11.27 -6.11 -17.50
C LEU A 191 10.52 -5.73 -16.22
N ALA A 192 11.09 -6.05 -15.06
CA ALA A 192 10.47 -5.78 -13.77
C ALA A 192 10.31 -4.28 -13.48
N MET A 193 11.20 -3.43 -14.03
CA MET A 193 11.20 -1.97 -13.85
C MET A 193 10.27 -1.22 -14.81
N ARG A 194 9.59 -1.91 -15.72
CA ARG A 194 8.68 -1.30 -16.69
C ARG A 194 7.25 -1.85 -16.57
N PRO A 195 6.68 -1.93 -15.36
CA PRO A 195 5.33 -2.44 -15.20
C PRO A 195 4.31 -1.54 -15.92
N ARG A 196 3.25 -2.18 -16.44
CA ARG A 196 2.01 -1.51 -16.80
C ARG A 196 1.00 -1.74 -15.69
N ILE A 197 0.73 -0.71 -14.87
CA ILE A 197 -0.27 -0.81 -13.79
C ILE A 197 -1.67 -0.68 -14.39
N THR A 198 -2.54 -1.64 -14.08
CA THR A 198 -3.92 -1.69 -14.56
C THR A 198 -4.84 -2.05 -13.40
N PHE A 199 -5.31 -1.04 -12.66
CA PHE A 199 -6.25 -1.27 -11.57
C PHE A 199 -7.63 -1.66 -12.12
N ALA A 200 -8.37 -2.43 -11.33
CA ALA A 200 -9.68 -2.96 -11.72
C ALA A 200 -10.72 -1.87 -12.03
N TYR A 201 -10.55 -0.66 -11.47
CA TYR A 201 -11.43 0.48 -11.73
C TYR A 201 -11.00 1.32 -12.94
N PHE A 202 -9.87 1.00 -13.60
CA PHE A 202 -9.50 1.65 -14.85
C PHE A 202 -10.40 1.15 -15.99
N ALA A 203 -10.78 2.04 -16.90
CA ALA A 203 -11.49 1.64 -18.11
C ALA A 203 -10.65 0.64 -18.93
N SER A 204 -11.33 -0.24 -19.67
CA SER A 204 -10.68 -1.29 -20.46
C SER A 204 -9.58 -0.74 -21.37
N GLY A 205 -8.43 -1.41 -21.41
CA GLY A 205 -7.25 -1.00 -22.18
C GLY A 205 -6.44 0.14 -21.57
N ARG A 206 -6.94 0.86 -20.56
CA ARG A 206 -6.17 1.90 -19.86
C ARG A 206 -5.22 1.30 -18.84
N GLY A 207 -4.07 1.93 -18.70
CA GLY A 207 -3.04 1.56 -17.73
C GLY A 207 -1.94 2.61 -17.65
N LEU A 208 -1.19 2.57 -16.56
CA LEU A 208 -0.06 3.47 -16.30
C LEU A 208 1.23 2.72 -16.63
N GLN A 209 1.82 3.03 -17.78
CA GLN A 209 3.06 2.41 -18.22
C GLN A 209 4.26 3.13 -17.63
N PHE A 210 5.03 2.44 -16.79
CA PHE A 210 6.29 2.95 -16.28
C PHE A 210 7.42 2.78 -17.31
N ARG A 211 8.22 3.82 -17.46
CA ARG A 211 9.51 3.77 -18.18
C ARG A 211 10.61 3.25 -17.26
N ASN A 212 10.54 3.62 -15.98
CA ASN A 212 11.43 3.16 -14.94
C ASN A 212 10.74 3.31 -13.57
N PHE A 213 10.34 2.19 -12.96
CA PHE A 213 9.68 2.22 -11.64
C PHE A 213 10.55 2.80 -10.52
N VAL A 214 11.87 2.90 -10.71
CA VAL A 214 12.80 3.56 -9.75
C VAL A 214 12.68 5.09 -9.78
N ASP A 215 12.16 5.67 -10.87
CA ASP A 215 11.93 7.12 -10.98
C ASP A 215 10.81 7.56 -10.04
N GLN A 216 11.17 8.37 -9.03
CA GLN A 216 10.24 8.88 -8.03
C GLN A 216 9.24 9.87 -8.63
N GLU A 217 9.65 10.73 -9.56
CA GLU A 217 8.74 11.68 -10.20
C GLU A 217 7.71 10.95 -11.05
N GLU A 218 8.14 9.90 -11.76
CA GLU A 218 7.22 9.04 -12.52
C GLU A 218 6.21 8.34 -11.59
N ARG A 219 6.66 7.79 -10.45
CA ARG A 219 5.75 7.21 -9.44
C ARG A 219 4.77 8.25 -8.91
N ILE A 220 5.23 9.45 -8.58
CA ILE A 220 4.38 10.53 -8.06
C ILE A 220 3.31 10.91 -9.09
N ARG A 221 3.72 11.13 -10.34
CA ARG A 221 2.81 11.46 -11.45
C ARG A 221 1.77 10.37 -11.67
N HIS A 222 2.18 9.10 -11.69
CA HIS A 222 1.27 7.98 -11.88
C HIS A 222 0.33 7.77 -10.70
N GLY A 223 0.79 7.95 -9.45
CA GLY A 223 -0.09 7.88 -8.27
C GLY A 223 -1.18 8.95 -8.29
N ARG A 224 -0.82 10.20 -8.62
CA ARG A 224 -1.80 11.29 -8.80
C ARG A 224 -2.77 11.04 -9.94
N MET A 225 -2.31 10.44 -11.04
CA MET A 225 -3.18 10.03 -12.15
C MET A 225 -4.16 8.93 -11.70
N ALA A 226 -3.69 7.93 -10.94
CA ALA A 226 -4.55 6.88 -10.39
C ALA A 226 -5.63 7.44 -9.46
N TYR A 227 -5.28 8.44 -8.64
CA TYR A 227 -6.23 9.20 -7.82
C TYR A 227 -7.26 9.96 -8.68
N ALA A 228 -6.82 10.71 -9.68
CA ALA A 228 -7.72 11.45 -10.55
C ALA A 228 -8.72 10.53 -11.27
N VAL A 229 -8.27 9.36 -11.71
CA VAL A 229 -9.15 8.34 -12.31
C VAL A 229 -10.12 7.76 -11.29
N ALA A 230 -9.69 7.57 -10.03
CA ALA A 230 -10.56 7.07 -8.97
C ALA A 230 -11.70 8.04 -8.65
N GLU A 231 -11.38 9.34 -8.50
CA GLU A 231 -12.38 10.40 -8.30
C GLU A 231 -13.32 10.49 -9.51
N GLN A 232 -12.81 10.41 -10.74
CA GLN A 232 -13.64 10.45 -11.94
C GLN A 232 -14.60 9.26 -12.06
N ALA A 233 -14.18 8.07 -11.63
CA ALA A 233 -14.99 6.86 -11.67
C ALA A 233 -16.08 6.82 -10.57
N GLY A 234 -15.93 7.63 -9.53
CA GLY A 234 -16.71 7.57 -8.30
C GLY A 234 -16.15 6.53 -7.32
N LEU A 235 -15.97 6.93 -6.07
CA LEU A 235 -15.27 6.12 -5.06
C LEU A 235 -16.00 4.82 -4.70
N ASP A 236 -17.34 4.80 -4.77
CA ASP A 236 -18.13 3.58 -4.56
C ASP A 236 -17.87 2.54 -5.66
N THR A 237 -17.75 3.00 -6.92
CA THR A 237 -17.35 2.14 -8.05
C THR A 237 -15.95 1.58 -7.85
N VAL A 238 -15.02 2.42 -7.39
CA VAL A 238 -13.65 2.01 -7.09
C VAL A 238 -13.65 0.95 -5.99
N ALA A 239 -14.36 1.19 -4.89
CA ALA A 239 -14.50 0.25 -3.78
C ALA A 239 -15.07 -1.10 -4.24
N ALA A 240 -16.15 -1.09 -5.01
CA ALA A 240 -16.76 -2.32 -5.55
C ALA A 240 -15.82 -3.08 -6.50
N ALA A 241 -14.98 -2.37 -7.27
CA ALA A 241 -14.06 -2.97 -8.23
C ALA A 241 -12.97 -3.84 -7.58
N ILE A 242 -12.78 -3.80 -6.26
CA ILE A 242 -11.91 -4.74 -5.54
C ILE A 242 -12.33 -6.21 -5.77
N ALA A 243 -13.62 -6.49 -5.96
CA ALA A 243 -14.10 -7.84 -6.23
C ALA A 243 -13.50 -8.42 -7.53
N ASN A 244 -13.19 -7.57 -8.52
CA ASN A 244 -12.74 -7.99 -9.84
C ASN A 244 -11.34 -8.60 -9.86
N TYR A 245 -10.57 -8.49 -8.78
CA TYR A 245 -9.29 -9.21 -8.68
C TYR A 245 -9.47 -10.72 -8.40
N GLY A 246 -10.64 -11.15 -7.92
CA GLY A 246 -10.98 -12.56 -7.73
C GLY A 246 -10.21 -13.31 -6.63
N ILE A 247 -9.45 -12.59 -5.79
CA ILE A 247 -8.63 -13.18 -4.71
C ILE A 247 -9.02 -12.69 -3.31
N MET A 248 -10.08 -11.90 -3.19
CA MET A 248 -10.57 -11.42 -1.89
C MET A 248 -11.40 -12.51 -1.18
N PRO A 249 -11.33 -12.60 0.15
CA PRO A 249 -12.15 -13.55 0.91
C PRO A 249 -13.64 -13.31 0.73
N ALA A 250 -14.44 -14.38 0.70
CA ALA A 250 -15.89 -14.28 0.54
C ALA A 250 -16.57 -13.45 1.66
N LEU A 251 -16.07 -13.58 2.90
CA LEU A 251 -16.57 -12.77 4.01
C LEU A 251 -16.32 -11.27 3.79
N PHE A 252 -15.14 -10.89 3.28
CA PHE A 252 -14.84 -9.50 2.95
C PHE A 252 -15.81 -8.94 1.91
N LEU A 253 -16.11 -9.71 0.86
CA LEU A 253 -17.01 -9.27 -0.21
C LEU A 253 -18.47 -9.14 0.27
N LYS A 254 -18.86 -9.89 1.30
CA LYS A 254 -20.19 -9.82 1.90
C LYS A 254 -20.28 -8.72 2.96
N ASP A 255 -19.27 -8.60 3.80
CA ASP A 255 -19.18 -7.69 4.95
C ASP A 255 -17.69 -7.42 5.27
N SER A 256 -17.16 -6.36 4.66
CA SER A 256 -15.78 -5.89 4.84
C SER A 256 -15.44 -5.62 6.29
N ARG A 257 -16.38 -5.06 7.06
CA ARG A 257 -16.20 -4.69 8.47
C ARG A 257 -16.14 -5.92 9.36
N ALA A 258 -17.04 -6.87 9.19
CA ALA A 258 -17.00 -8.13 9.93
C ALA A 258 -15.73 -8.93 9.62
N HIS A 259 -15.30 -8.95 8.34
CA HIS A 259 -14.03 -9.56 7.97
C HIS A 259 -12.85 -8.90 8.69
N PHE A 260 -12.76 -7.57 8.65
CA PHE A 260 -11.69 -6.85 9.33
C PHE A 260 -11.72 -7.07 10.85
N ALA A 261 -12.89 -7.03 11.48
CA ALA A 261 -13.02 -7.31 12.92
C ALA A 261 -12.51 -8.71 13.29
N SER A 262 -12.76 -9.72 12.45
CA SER A 262 -12.20 -11.07 12.66
C SER A 262 -10.68 -11.11 12.54
N GLN A 263 -10.09 -10.32 11.63
CA GLN A 263 -8.63 -10.21 11.50
C GLN A 263 -8.03 -9.49 12.71
N LEU A 264 -8.67 -8.42 13.18
CA LEU A 264 -8.23 -7.66 14.35
C LEU A 264 -8.28 -8.52 15.62
N ALA A 265 -9.35 -9.29 15.82
CA ALA A 265 -9.47 -10.20 16.96
C ALA A 265 -8.44 -11.35 16.94
N ALA A 266 -7.90 -11.68 15.77
CA ALA A 266 -6.86 -12.68 15.60
C ALA A 266 -5.44 -12.10 15.64
N ALA A 267 -5.29 -10.77 15.68
CA ALA A 267 -3.99 -10.13 15.82
C ALA A 267 -3.49 -10.33 17.28
N PRO A 268 -2.22 -10.74 17.47
CA PRO A 268 -1.62 -10.94 18.78
C PRO A 268 -1.38 -9.63 19.55
#